data_AF-A0A356KBE4-F1
#
_entry.id   AF-A0A356KBE4-F1
#
_cell.length_a   1.000
_cell.length_b   1.000
_cell.length_c   1.000
_cell.angle_alpha   90.00
_cell.angle_beta   90.00
_cell.angle_gamma   90.00
#
_symmetry.space_group_name_H-M   'P 1'
#
loop_
_entity.id
_entity.type
_entity.pdbx_description
1 polymer ?
#
loop_
_entity_poly.entity_id
_entity_poly.type
_entity_poly.pdbx_seq_one_letter_code
_entity_poly.pdbx_strand_id
1 'polypeptide(L)' 'DLKTVRPISVEVGTLPKTHGSALFQRGETQAIVVTTLGPLRDAALIDALAGNFKDHFMLHY' A
#
# COMPACT_ATOMS: atom_id res chain seq x y z
N ASP A 1 11.66 10.75 26.53
CA ASP A 1 10.99 11.78 25.71
C ASP A 1 9.75 11.15 25.08
N LEU A 2 8.58 11.78 25.22
CA LEU A 2 7.29 11.24 24.76
C LEU A 2 6.71 12.02 23.57
N LYS A 3 7.43 13.03 23.07
CA LYS A 3 6.95 13.92 22.01
C LYS A 3 7.81 13.83 20.75
N THR A 4 9.08 13.45 20.88
CA THR A 4 9.97 13.37 19.74
C THR A 4 9.64 12.17 18.85
N VAL A 5 9.33 12.48 17.60
CA VAL A 5 9.15 11.49 16.53
C VAL A 5 10.53 11.06 16.02
N ARG A 6 10.71 9.75 15.77
CA ARG A 6 11.94 9.23 15.15
C ARG A 6 12.14 9.84 13.75
N PRO A 7 13.38 10.00 13.27
CA PRO A 7 13.65 10.56 11.93
C PRO A 7 12.84 9.84 10.84
N ILE A 8 12.28 10.61 9.90
CA ILE A 8 11.48 10.11 8.79
C ILE A 8 12.22 10.37 7.48
N SER A 9 12.27 9.39 6.60
CA SER A 9 12.65 9.56 5.19
C SER A 9 11.64 8.87 4.28
N VAL A 10 11.47 9.43 3.08
CA VAL A 10 10.54 8.94 2.07
C VAL A 10 11.21 9.04 0.71
N GLU A 11 11.20 7.93 -0.04
CA GLU A 11 11.65 7.88 -1.42
C GLU A 11 10.52 7.32 -2.29
N VAL A 12 10.28 7.93 -3.45
CA VAL A 12 9.25 7.51 -4.42
C VAL A 12 9.91 7.00 -5.70
N GLY A 13 9.28 6.04 -6.37
CA GLY A 13 9.81 5.46 -7.61
C GLY A 13 11.05 4.57 -7.41
N THR A 14 11.21 4.00 -6.21
CA THR A 14 12.34 3.14 -5.84
C THR A 14 12.46 1.84 -6.65
N LEU A 15 11.37 1.35 -7.22
CA LEU A 15 11.34 0.13 -8.04
C LEU A 15 11.01 0.50 -9.49
N PRO A 16 11.96 0.40 -10.42
CA PRO A 16 11.68 0.68 -11.82
C PRO A 16 10.68 -0.36 -12.35
N LYS A 17 9.69 0.10 -13.12
CA LYS A 17 8.62 -0.67 -13.81
C LYS A 17 7.34 -0.95 -13.02
N THR A 18 7.28 -0.69 -11.71
CA THR A 18 5.98 -0.74 -11.02
C THR A 18 5.13 0.46 -11.45
N HIS A 19 3.80 0.39 -11.30
CA HIS A 19 2.96 1.57 -11.57
C HIS A 19 3.23 2.69 -10.56
N GLY A 20 3.50 2.32 -9.31
CA GLY A 20 4.04 3.22 -8.30
C GLY A 20 4.81 2.44 -7.24
N SER A 21 5.81 3.05 -6.63
CA SER A 21 6.47 2.50 -5.44
C SER A 21 6.93 3.60 -4.50
N ALA A 22 7.03 3.27 -3.21
CA ALA A 22 7.61 4.13 -2.20
C ALA A 22 8.38 3.30 -1.16
N LEU A 23 9.47 3.85 -0.65
CA LEU A 23 10.16 3.39 0.55
C LEU A 23 9.92 4.41 1.66
N PHE A 24 9.29 3.98 2.74
CA PHE A 24 9.07 4.78 3.94
C PHE A 24 9.93 4.25 5.07
N GLN A 25 10.68 5.15 5.73
CA GLN A 25 11.45 4.85 6.94
C GLN A 25 10.99 5.78 8.06
N ARG A 26 10.80 5.23 9.26
CA ARG A 26 10.70 5.99 10.52
C ARG A 26 11.53 5.33 11.61
N GLY A 27 12.72 5.87 11.88
CA GLY A 27 13.72 5.21 12.73
C GLY A 27 14.10 3.85 12.16
N GLU A 28 13.92 2.77 12.92
CA GLU A 28 14.18 1.39 12.47
C GLU A 28 12.97 0.71 11.80
N THR A 29 11.81 1.38 11.76
CA THR A 29 10.63 0.84 11.08
C THR A 29 10.69 1.21 9.59
N GLN A 30 10.74 0.21 8.71
CA GLN A 30 10.81 0.38 7.26
C GLN A 30 9.66 -0.36 6.55
N ALA A 31 9.11 0.23 5.50
CA ALA A 31 8.16 -0.43 4.62
C ALA A 31 8.42 -0.04 3.15
N ILE A 32 8.41 -1.04 2.27
CA ILE A 32 8.31 -0.84 0.82
C ILE A 32 6.85 -1.04 0.44
N VAL A 33 6.26 -0.07 -0.25
CA VAL A 33 4.89 -0.12 -0.74
C VAL A 33 4.92 -0.05 -2.27
N VAL A 34 4.16 -0.92 -2.93
CA VAL A 34 4.04 -0.97 -4.39
C VAL A 34 2.58 -0.86 -4.79
N THR A 35 2.29 0.03 -5.72
CA THR A 35 0.97 0.17 -6.32
C THR A 35 0.92 -0.58 -7.64
N THR A 36 -0.14 -1.36 -7.83
CA THR A 36 -0.48 -2.00 -9.10
C THR A 36 -1.86 -1.54 -9.54
N LEU A 37 -1.98 -1.04 -10.77
CA LEU A 37 -3.23 -0.65 -11.39
C LEU A 37 -3.69 -1.78 -12.34
N GLY A 38 -4.90 -2.27 -12.12
CA GLY A 38 -5.56 -3.24 -12.99
C GLY A 38 -6.91 -2.71 -13.50
N PRO A 39 -7.47 -3.27 -14.59
CA PRO A 39 -8.83 -3.00 -15.01
C PRO A 39 -9.87 -3.35 -13.92
N LEU A 40 -11.09 -2.80 -14.01
CA LEU A 40 -12.19 -3.05 -13.05
C LEU A 40 -12.56 -4.54 -12.87
N ARG A 41 -12.18 -5.40 -13.82
CA ARG A 41 -12.40 -6.85 -13.70
C ARG A 41 -11.47 -7.52 -12.67
N ASP A 42 -10.37 -6.88 -12.31
CA ASP A 42 -9.38 -7.37 -11.35
C ASP A 42 -9.75 -6.97 -9.90
N ALA A 43 -10.88 -6.26 -9.71
CA ALA A 43 -11.43 -5.95 -8.40
C ALA A 43 -11.74 -7.23 -7.60
N ALA A 44 -11.49 -7.22 -6.29
CA ALA A 44 -11.72 -8.36 -5.42
C ALA A 44 -13.22 -8.65 -5.31
N LEU A 45 -13.63 -9.89 -5.54
CA LEU A 45 -15.00 -10.32 -5.30
C LEU A 45 -15.12 -10.77 -3.84
N ILE A 46 -15.90 -10.04 -3.06
CA ILE A 46 -16.17 -10.32 -1.67
C ILE A 46 -17.53 -11.01 -1.57
N ASP A 47 -17.50 -12.26 -1.12
CA ASP A 47 -18.68 -13.03 -0.75
C ASP A 47 -18.93 -12.85 0.75
N ALA A 48 -19.87 -11.96 1.09
CA ALA A 48 -20.24 -11.65 2.45
C ALA A 48 -21.64 -12.17 2.75
N LEU A 49 -21.93 -12.44 4.02
CA LEU A 49 -23.25 -12.92 4.47
C LEU A 49 -24.41 -11.99 4.04
N ALA A 50 -24.16 -10.69 3.91
CA ALA A 50 -25.14 -9.70 3.49
C ALA A 50 -25.27 -9.55 1.95
N GLY A 51 -24.43 -10.24 1.19
CA GLY A 51 -24.42 -10.22 -0.28
C GLY A 51 -23.03 -10.09 -0.89
N ASN A 52 -22.97 -10.28 -2.20
CA ASN A 52 -21.73 -10.28 -2.97
C ASN A 52 -21.47 -8.90 -3.57
N PHE A 53 -20.25 -8.39 -3.43
CA PHE A 53 -19.84 -7.12 -4.02
C PHE A 53 -18.39 -7.16 -4.51
N LYS A 54 -18.02 -6.16 -5.32
CA LYS A 54 -16.65 -5.96 -5.82
C LYS A 54 -15.96 -4.84 -5.05
N ASP A 55 -14.84 -5.14 -4.42
CA ASP A 55 -13.96 -4.15 -3.81
C ASP A 55 -12.87 -3.74 -4.81
N HIS A 56 -12.79 -2.44 -5.08
CA HIS A 56 -11.85 -1.87 -6.04
C HIS A 56 -10.51 -1.53 -5.41
N PHE A 57 -10.40 -1.62 -4.08
CA PHE A 57 -9.17 -1.35 -3.36
C PHE A 57 -8.70 -2.59 -2.61
N MET A 58 -7.43 -2.94 -2.79
CA MET A 58 -6.79 -4.05 -2.11
C MET A 58 -5.52 -3.54 -1.44
N LEU A 59 -5.33 -3.93 -0.19
CA LEU A 59 -4.09 -3.71 0.54
C LEU A 59 -3.62 -5.06 1.09
N HIS A 60 -2.40 -5.41 0.73
CA HIS A 60 -1.69 -6.55 1.30
C HIS A 60 -0.53 -6.01 2.12
N TYR A 61 -0.56 -6.31 3.43
CA TYR A 61 0.47 -5.93 4.40
C TYR A 61 1.43 -7.10 4.60
#